data_AF-A0A6C0CSY6-F1
#
_entry.id   AF-A0A6C0CSY6-F1
#
_cell.length_a   1.000
_cell.length_b   1.000
_cell.length_c   1.000
_cell.angle_alpha   90.00
_cell.angle_beta   90.00
_cell.angle_gamma   90.00
#
_symmetry.space_group_name_H-M   'P 1'
#
loop_
_entity.id
_entity.type
_entity.pdbx_description
1 polymer ?
#
loop_
_entity_poly.entity_id
_entity_poly.type
_entity_poly.pdbx_seq_one_letter_code
_entity_poly.pdbx_strand_id
1 'polypeptide(L)'
;MVLVRSLSVFSGNDFHKMLKEGLANKRTTMFFILQVMMALIFAVLYYCSVIFDQKVFGTKLEKDDMQANIFEALHFSLITQTTVGYSGGYTYLSESGKVVNFLHLFSMLAVLILV
;
A
#
# COMPACT_ATOMS: atom_id res chain seq x y z
N MET A 1 -5.60 -21.42 -32.62
CA MET A 1 -4.36 -21.59 -31.84
C MET A 1 -3.45 -20.41 -32.14
N VAL A 2 -3.69 -19.27 -31.48
CA VAL A 2 -3.05 -17.99 -31.79
C VAL A 2 -2.30 -17.51 -30.55
N LEU A 3 -0.99 -17.35 -30.74
CA LEU A 3 -0.03 -16.60 -29.94
C LEU A 3 0.09 -16.92 -28.43
N VAL A 4 0.78 -18.03 -28.14
CA VAL A 4 1.70 -18.10 -26.99
C VAL A 4 3.07 -17.58 -27.47
N ARG A 5 3.19 -16.28 -27.74
CA ARG A 5 4.46 -15.64 -28.10
C ARG A 5 4.48 -14.19 -27.61
N SER A 6 4.88 -14.01 -26.35
CA SER A 6 5.85 -12.99 -25.90
C SER A 6 5.78 -12.79 -24.39
N LEU A 7 5.93 -13.87 -23.61
CA LEU A 7 6.57 -13.78 -22.30
C LEU A 7 8.07 -14.02 -22.54
N SER A 8 8.72 -13.14 -23.31
CA SER A 8 10.17 -13.03 -23.24
C SER A 8 10.47 -12.53 -21.85
N VAL A 9 10.87 -13.45 -20.99
CA VAL A 9 11.50 -13.20 -19.69
C VAL A 9 12.43 -12.01 -19.88
N PHE A 10 12.10 -10.87 -19.26
CA PHE A 10 13.00 -9.72 -19.19
C PHE A 10 14.35 -10.26 -18.73
N SER A 11 15.38 -10.18 -19.57
CA SER A 11 16.71 -10.58 -19.11
C SER A 11 17.09 -9.66 -17.94
N GLY A 12 17.86 -10.16 -16.97
CA GLY A 12 18.28 -9.34 -15.82
C GLY A 12 18.96 -8.03 -16.23
N ASN A 13 19.59 -8.00 -17.41
CA ASN A 13 20.22 -6.82 -17.99
C ASN A 13 19.19 -5.80 -18.51
N ASP A 14 18.08 -6.26 -19.09
CA ASP A 14 17.00 -5.38 -19.58
C ASP A 14 16.23 -4.76 -18.42
N PHE A 15 15.97 -5.53 -17.36
CA PHE A 15 15.35 -5.02 -16.13
C PHE A 15 16.24 -3.99 -15.41
N HIS A 16 17.54 -4.29 -15.28
CA HIS A 16 18.49 -3.37 -14.67
C HIS A 16 18.61 -2.07 -15.46
N LYS A 17 18.63 -2.13 -16.79
CA LYS A 17 18.66 -0.96 -17.67
C LYS A 17 17.38 -0.13 -17.55
N MET A 18 16.20 -0.77 -17.55
CA MET A 18 14.92 -0.09 -17.30
C MET A 18 14.87 0.62 -15.95
N LEU A 19 15.33 -0.04 -14.88
CA LEU A 19 15.40 0.57 -13.55
C LEU A 19 16.32 1.79 -13.55
N LYS A 20 17.50 1.68 -14.17
CA LYS A 20 18.46 2.77 -14.24
C LYS A 20 17.93 3.96 -15.03
N GLU A 21 17.27 3.73 -16.17
CA GLU A 21 16.65 4.77 -16.98
C GLU A 21 15.44 5.40 -16.29
N GLY A 22 14.62 4.60 -15.62
CA GLY A 22 13.49 5.08 -14.81
C GLY A 22 13.95 5.93 -13.62
N LEU A 23 14.99 5.49 -12.90
CA LEU A 23 15.56 6.23 -11.76
C LEU A 23 16.34 7.49 -12.17
N ALA A 24 16.83 7.56 -13.41
CA ALA A 24 17.46 8.76 -13.95
C ALA A 24 16.43 9.88 -14.20
N ASN A 25 15.15 9.54 -14.37
CA ASN A 25 14.09 10.53 -14.51
C ASN A 25 13.68 11.09 -13.13
N LYS A 26 13.95 12.38 -12.90
CA LYS A 26 13.65 13.07 -11.65
C LYS A 26 12.17 12.94 -11.24
N ARG A 27 11.23 12.99 -12.19
CA ARG A 27 9.79 12.85 -11.91
C ARG A 27 9.46 11.43 -11.45
N THR A 28 9.94 10.42 -12.17
CA THR A 28 9.71 9.00 -11.83
C THR A 28 10.31 8.65 -10.47
N THR A 29 11.52 9.12 -10.18
CA THR A 29 12.17 8.91 -8.88
C THR A 29 11.42 9.61 -7.75
N MET A 30 10.95 10.84 -7.97
CA MET A 30 10.14 11.56 -6.98
C MET A 30 8.82 10.84 -6.72
N PHE A 31 8.13 10.39 -7.78
CA PHE A 31 6.92 9.58 -7.66
C PHE A 31 7.16 8.32 -6.84
N PHE A 32 8.20 7.56 -7.16
CA PHE A 32 8.56 6.33 -6.44
C PHE A 32 8.83 6.59 -4.95
N ILE A 33 9.64 7.61 -4.63
CA ILE A 33 9.95 7.97 -3.24
C ILE A 33 8.67 8.37 -2.49
N LEU A 34 7.79 9.17 -3.09
CA LEU A 34 6.53 9.56 -2.48
C LEU A 34 5.62 8.36 -2.23
N GLN A 35 5.55 7.40 -3.16
CA GLN A 35 4.79 6.16 -2.99
C GLN A 35 5.34 5.32 -1.82
N VAL A 36 6.67 5.17 -1.69
CA VAL A 36 7.28 4.45 -0.57
C VAL A 36 7.03 5.15 0.76
N MET A 37 7.23 6.46 0.82
CA MET A 37 7.01 7.25 2.03
C MET A 37 5.55 7.19 2.48
N MET A 38 4.62 7.28 1.54
CA MET A 38 3.18 7.17 1.80
C MET A 38 2.84 5.80 2.38
N ALA A 39 3.35 4.70 1.80
CA ALA A 39 3.13 3.35 2.34
C ALA A 39 3.55 3.25 3.81
N LEU A 40 4.72 3.81 4.16
CA LEU A 40 5.24 3.80 5.53
C LEU A 40 4.42 4.69 6.48
N ILE A 41 4.02 5.88 6.04
CA ILE A 41 3.18 6.79 6.83
C ILE A 41 1.83 6.14 7.13
N PHE A 42 1.17 5.58 6.12
CA PHE A 42 -0.13 4.95 6.31
C PHE A 42 -0.04 3.65 7.12
N ALA A 43 1.07 2.91 7.05
CA ALA A 43 1.30 1.78 7.95
C ALA A 43 1.26 2.21 9.43
N VAL A 44 1.92 3.32 9.76
CA VAL A 44 1.89 3.87 11.12
C VAL A 44 0.49 4.36 11.49
N LEU A 45 -0.21 5.04 10.58
CA LEU A 45 -1.58 5.52 10.84
C LEU A 45 -2.56 4.37 11.08
N TYR A 46 -2.48 3.30 10.29
CA TYR A 46 -3.30 2.11 10.48
C TYR A 46 -3.00 1.43 11.82
N TYR A 47 -1.73 1.25 12.17
CA TYR A 47 -1.33 0.71 13.46
C TYR A 47 -1.87 1.56 14.63
N CYS A 48 -1.74 2.89 14.54
CA CYS A 48 -2.27 3.81 15.53
C CYS A 48 -3.81 3.78 15.61
N SER A 49 -4.50 3.58 14.48
CA SER A 49 -5.97 3.51 14.45
C SER A 49 -6.53 2.33 15.25
N VAL A 50 -5.85 1.18 15.18
CA VAL A 50 -6.21 -0.02 15.97
C VAL A 50 -6.03 0.25 17.46
N ILE A 51 -4.87 0.81 17.85
CA ILE A 51 -4.59 1.14 19.25
C ILE A 51 -5.58 2.17 19.78
N PHE A 52 -5.91 3.17 18.97
CA PHE A 52 -6.87 4.21 19.31
C PHE A 52 -8.24 3.60 19.57
N ASP A 53 -8.75 2.75 18.67
CA ASP A 53 -10.07 2.16 18.83
C ASP A 53 -10.15 1.19 20.01
N GLN A 54 -9.10 0.40 20.26
CA GLN A 54 -9.00 -0.45 21.45
C GLN A 54 -9.06 0.36 22.75
N LYS A 55 -8.39 1.52 22.80
CA LYS A 55 -8.31 2.35 24.01
C LYS A 55 -9.53 3.25 24.22
N VAL A 56 -10.09 3.82 23.15
CA VAL A 56 -11.14 4.83 23.21
C VAL A 56 -12.53 4.22 23.17
N PHE A 57 -12.74 3.23 22.29
CA PHE A 57 -14.04 2.60 22.11
C PHE A 57 -14.14 1.24 22.78
N GLY A 58 -13.03 0.73 23.34
CA GLY A 58 -13.00 -0.61 23.96
C GLY A 58 -13.21 -1.72 22.94
N THR A 59 -12.91 -1.47 21.66
CA THR A 59 -13.13 -2.43 20.58
C THR A 59 -12.29 -3.68 20.82
N LYS A 60 -12.96 -4.85 20.84
CA LYS A 60 -12.29 -6.16 20.86
C LYS A 60 -11.98 -6.54 19.43
N LEU A 61 -10.72 -6.88 19.14
CA LEU A 61 -10.33 -7.38 17.83
C LEU A 61 -10.80 -8.83 17.67
N GLU A 62 -11.50 -9.11 16.58
CA GLU A 62 -11.78 -10.47 16.14
C GLU A 62 -10.55 -11.11 15.50
N LYS A 63 -10.59 -12.44 15.33
CA LYS A 63 -9.45 -13.20 14.81
C LYS A 63 -9.07 -12.82 13.37
N ASP A 64 -10.03 -12.29 12.62
CA ASP A 64 -9.90 -11.88 11.22
C ASP A 64 -9.68 -10.36 11.05
N ASP A 65 -9.60 -9.62 12.17
CA ASP A 65 -9.29 -8.20 12.17
C ASP A 65 -7.79 -7.97 12.02
N MET A 66 -7.42 -6.81 11.48
CA MET A 66 -6.03 -6.37 11.50
C MET A 66 -5.56 -6.26 12.96
N GLN A 67 -4.57 -7.05 13.35
CA GLN A 67 -4.08 -7.00 14.72
C GLN A 67 -3.26 -5.74 14.95
N ALA A 68 -3.03 -5.40 16.23
CA ALA A 68 -2.12 -4.33 16.62
C ALA A 68 -0.65 -4.75 16.38
N ASN A 69 -0.30 -5.02 15.13
CA ASN A 69 1.00 -5.43 14.65
C ASN A 69 1.43 -4.52 13.49
N ILE A 70 2.60 -3.89 13.64
CA ILE A 70 3.11 -2.95 12.64
C ILE A 70 3.37 -3.60 11.28
N PHE A 71 3.74 -4.87 11.24
CA PHE A 71 3.98 -5.59 9.98
C PHE A 71 2.68 -5.89 9.24
N GLU A 72 1.60 -6.18 9.98
CA GLU A 72 0.27 -6.32 9.39
C GLU A 72 -0.26 -4.99 8.88
N ALA A 73 -0.06 -3.90 9.63
CA ALA A 73 -0.43 -2.56 9.18
C ALA A 73 0.38 -2.11 7.95
N LEU A 74 1.67 -2.47 7.87
CA LEU A 74 2.49 -2.24 6.66
C LEU A 74 1.98 -3.04 5.47
N HIS A 75 1.69 -4.33 5.67
CA HIS A 75 1.11 -5.15 4.63
C HIS A 75 -0.25 -4.59 4.15
N PHE A 76 -1.10 -4.17 5.09
CA PHE A 76 -2.39 -3.55 4.80
C PHE A 76 -2.23 -2.24 4.00
N SER A 77 -1.25 -1.40 4.38
CA SER A 77 -0.91 -0.18 3.65
C SER A 77 -0.51 -0.48 2.21
N LEU A 78 0.36 -1.48 1.99
CA LEU A 78 0.81 -1.87 0.66
C LEU A 78 -0.32 -2.41 -0.23
N ILE A 79 -1.19 -3.29 0.30
CA ILE A 79 -2.31 -3.85 -0.49
C ILE A 79 -3.37 -2.79 -0.80
N THR A 80 -3.59 -1.84 0.11
CA THR A 80 -4.48 -0.69 -0.11
C THR A 80 -3.93 0.17 -1.24
N GLN A 81 -2.64 0.48 -1.16
CA GLN A 81 -1.98 1.36 -2.11
C GLN A 81 -1.86 0.76 -3.52
N THR A 82 -1.64 -0.55 -3.59
CA THR A 82 -1.55 -1.29 -4.86
C THR A 82 -2.90 -1.78 -5.37
N THR A 83 -3.98 -1.53 -4.63
CA THR A 83 -5.36 -1.95 -4.96
C THR A 83 -5.54 -3.46 -5.15
N VAL A 84 -4.65 -4.27 -4.58
CA VAL A 84 -4.68 -5.75 -4.73
C VAL A 84 -5.89 -6.36 -4.06
N GLY A 85 -6.32 -5.85 -2.91
CA GLY A 85 -7.54 -6.23 -2.19
C GLY A 85 -7.74 -7.75 -2.02
N TYR A 86 -7.22 -8.34 -0.95
CA TYR A 86 -7.48 -9.76 -0.66
C TYR A 86 -8.89 -9.97 -0.10
N SER A 87 -9.65 -10.88 -0.71
CA SER A 87 -11.04 -11.20 -0.38
C SER A 87 -11.25 -11.91 0.97
N GLY A 88 -10.22 -12.05 1.81
CA GLY A 88 -10.33 -12.78 3.09
C GLY A 88 -9.25 -12.48 4.14
N GLY A 89 -8.53 -11.35 4.04
CA GLY A 89 -7.38 -11.09 4.93
C GLY A 89 -7.53 -9.92 5.90
N TYR A 90 -8.41 -8.96 5.63
CA TYR A 90 -8.52 -7.71 6.39
C TYR A 90 -9.95 -7.16 6.32
N THR A 91 -10.92 -8.04 6.56
CA THR A 91 -12.34 -7.82 6.23
C THR A 91 -12.99 -6.73 7.10
N TYR A 92 -12.36 -6.38 8.22
CA TYR A 92 -12.87 -5.39 9.16
C TYR A 92 -11.77 -4.39 9.53
N LEU A 93 -11.84 -3.23 8.90
CA LEU A 93 -11.22 -2.03 9.45
C LEU A 93 -12.10 -1.55 10.61
N SER A 94 -11.45 -1.21 11.71
CA SER A 94 -12.07 -0.45 12.79
C SER A 94 -12.57 0.91 12.26
N GLU A 95 -13.49 1.58 12.95
CA GLU A 95 -14.08 2.84 12.45
C GLU A 95 -13.01 3.91 12.15
N SER A 96 -12.01 4.05 13.01
CA SER A 96 -10.87 4.94 12.74
C SER A 96 -10.02 4.45 11.57
N GLY A 97 -9.85 3.13 11.43
CA GLY A 97 -9.16 2.53 10.29
C GLY A 97 -9.83 2.84 8.95
N LYS A 98 -11.17 2.88 8.90
CA LYS A 98 -11.92 3.29 7.70
C LYS A 98 -11.60 4.74 7.32
N VAL A 99 -11.53 5.64 8.29
CA VAL A 99 -11.14 7.05 8.05
C VAL A 99 -9.73 7.14 7.51
N VAL A 100 -8.78 6.40 8.09
CA VAL A 100 -7.39 6.34 7.59
C VAL A 100 -7.36 5.81 6.15
N ASN A 101 -8.19 4.82 5.81
CA ASN A 101 -8.26 4.28 4.45
C ASN A 101 -8.76 5.31 3.42
N PHE A 102 -9.77 6.13 3.76
CA PHE A 102 -10.18 7.24 2.92
C PHE A 102 -9.05 8.25 2.70
N LEU A 103 -8.33 8.61 3.77
CA LEU A 103 -7.17 9.50 3.67
C LEU A 103 -6.08 8.90 2.78
N HIS A 104 -5.86 7.58 2.86
CA HIS A 104 -4.89 6.88 2.02
C HIS A 104 -5.25 6.96 0.54
N LEU A 105 -6.50 6.68 0.20
CA LEU A 105 -7.01 6.78 -1.16
C LEU A 105 -6.88 8.21 -1.74
N PHE A 106 -7.28 9.23 -0.97
CA PHE A 106 -7.16 10.62 -1.42
C PHE A 106 -5.70 11.07 -1.55
N SER A 107 -4.81 10.59 -0.68
CA SER A 107 -3.38 10.89 -0.77
C SER A 107 -2.78 10.29 -2.04
N MET A 108 -3.16 9.04 -2.40
CA MET A 108 -2.75 8.43 -3.66
C MET A 108 -3.20 9.26 -4.87
N LEU A 109 -4.46 9.69 -4.88
CA LEU A 109 -5.01 10.50 -5.96
C LEU A 109 -4.28 11.85 -6.07
N ALA A 110 -3.98 12.49 -4.94
CA ALA A 110 -3.24 13.75 -4.91
C ALA A 110 -1.82 13.59 -5.49
N VAL A 111 -1.09 12.54 -5.13
CA VAL A 111 0.25 12.26 -5.68
C VAL A 111 0.17 12.03 -7.19
N LEU A 112 -0.85 11.31 -7.68
CA LEU A 112 -1.03 11.06 -9.11
C LEU A 112 -1.30 12.34 -9.91
N ILE A 113 -2.05 13.29 -9.35
CA ILE A 113 -2.40 14.55 -10.03
C ILE A 113 -1.24 15.56 -10.00
N LEU A 114 -0.45 15.58 -8.92
CA LEU A 114 0.52 16.65 -8.65
C LEU A 114 1.95 16.35 -9.11
N VAL A 115 2.28 15.11 -9.47
CA VAL A 115 3.64 14.66 -9.82
C VAL A 115 3.75 14.27 -11.29
#